data_AF-A0A7J9X274-F1
#
_entry.id   AF-A0A7J9X274-F1
#
_cell.length_a   1.000
_cell.length_b   1.000
_cell.length_c   1.000
_cell.angle_alpha   90.00
_cell.angle_beta   90.00
_cell.angle_gamma   90.00
#
_symmetry.space_group_name_H-M   'P 1'
#
loop_
_entity.id
_entity.type
_entity.pdbx_description
1 polymer ?
#
loop_
_entity_poly.entity_id
_entity_poly.type
_entity_poly.pdbx_seq_one_letter_code
_entity_poly.pdbx_strand_id
1 'polypeptide(L)'
;MTTRQRKAAQRNVQKAQKAARSKKTISNLSSKVRSDLGREGAKAARRGGRAGHSYEERTRTELYEQAKKAGIAGRSKMGKSDLIQALRRS
;
A
#
# COMPACT_ATOMS: atom_id res chain seq x y z
N MET A 1 -1.68 24.86 -11.98
CA MET A 1 -1.77 23.62 -12.78
C MET A 1 -2.61 23.90 -14.02
N THR A 2 -2.16 23.55 -15.23
CA THR A 2 -2.86 23.86 -16.48
C THR A 2 -3.85 22.77 -16.89
N THR A 3 -4.84 23.10 -17.73
CA THR A 3 -5.82 22.13 -18.28
C THR A 3 -5.14 20.99 -19.04
N ARG A 4 -4.05 21.28 -19.77
CA ARG A 4 -3.25 20.27 -20.47
C ARG A 4 -2.60 19.30 -19.49
N GLN A 5 -2.04 19.80 -18.38
CA GLN A 5 -1.43 18.96 -17.34
C GLN A 5 -2.48 18.05 -16.67
N ARG A 6 -3.67 18.57 -16.35
CA ARG A 6 -4.77 17.76 -15.78
C ARG A 6 -5.21 16.65 -16.74
N LYS A 7 -5.40 16.97 -18.01
CA LYS A 7 -5.80 15.99 -19.04
C LYS A 7 -4.73 14.90 -19.24
N ALA A 8 -3.46 15.27 -19.20
CA ALA A 8 -2.35 14.32 -19.25
C ALA A 8 -2.34 13.39 -18.02
N ALA A 9 -2.50 13.94 -16.81
CA ALA A 9 -2.58 13.16 -15.58
C ALA A 9 -3.74 12.15 -15.62
N GLN A 10 -4.93 12.58 -16.04
CA GLN A 10 -6.09 11.69 -16.20
C GLN A 10 -5.82 10.54 -17.16
N ARG A 11 -5.24 10.83 -18.34
CA ARG A 11 -4.88 9.79 -19.32
C ARG A 11 -3.84 8.83 -18.78
N ASN A 12 -2.86 9.31 -18.03
CA ASN A 12 -1.84 8.46 -17.41
C ASN A 12 -2.44 7.50 -16.39
N VAL A 13 -3.35 7.99 -15.53
CA VAL A 13 -4.08 7.14 -14.58
C VAL A 13 -4.92 6.10 -15.30
N GLN A 14 -5.67 6.48 -16.34
CA GLN A 14 -6.48 5.54 -17.14
C GLN A 14 -5.60 4.46 -17.81
N LYS A 15 -4.46 4.85 -18.38
CA LYS A 15 -3.50 3.92 -18.99
C LYS A 15 -2.96 2.93 -17.95
N ALA A 16 -2.59 3.41 -16.75
CA ALA A 16 -2.13 2.56 -15.66
C ALA A 16 -3.23 1.58 -15.19
N GLN A 17 -4.46 2.06 -15.03
CA GLN A 17 -5.61 1.22 -14.69
C GLN A 17 -5.88 0.14 -15.74
N LYS A 18 -5.85 0.49 -17.04
CA LYS A 18 -6.01 -0.46 -18.14
C LYS A 18 -4.92 -1.54 -18.11
N ALA A 19 -3.67 -1.14 -17.92
CA ALA A 19 -2.55 -2.08 -17.81
C ALA A 19 -2.73 -3.03 -16.61
N ALA A 20 -3.05 -2.50 -15.42
CA ALA A 20 -3.29 -3.32 -14.23
C ALA A 20 -4.42 -4.33 -14.42
N ARG A 21 -5.56 -3.90 -15.01
CA ARG A 21 -6.68 -4.78 -15.35
C ARG A 21 -6.28 -5.88 -16.32
N SER A 22 -5.51 -5.54 -17.36
CA SER A 22 -5.04 -6.52 -18.36
C SER A 22 -4.12 -7.59 -17.77
N LYS A 23 -3.26 -7.21 -16.81
CA LYS A 23 -2.31 -8.13 -16.17
C LYS A 23 -2.94 -9.09 -15.17
N LYS A 24 -4.19 -8.82 -14.72
CA LYS A 24 -4.96 -9.64 -13.78
C LYS A 24 -4.10 -10.22 -12.63
N THR A 25 -3.23 -9.39 -12.06
CA THR A 25 -2.20 -9.87 -11.11
C THR A 25 -2.81 -10.60 -9.92
N ILE A 26 -3.94 -10.11 -9.39
CA ILE A 26 -4.65 -10.72 -8.25
C ILE A 26 -5.19 -12.13 -8.58
N SER A 27 -5.67 -12.37 -9.81
CA SER A 27 -6.18 -13.71 -10.17
C SER A 27 -5.06 -14.72 -10.33
N ASN A 28 -3.89 -14.27 -10.79
CA ASN A 28 -2.73 -15.14 -11.01
C ASN A 28 -1.95 -15.46 -9.72
N LEU A 29 -2.34 -14.88 -8.57
CA LEU A 29 -1.77 -15.23 -7.27
C LEU A 29 -2.33 -16.57 -6.75
N SER A 30 -1.52 -17.25 -5.94
CA SER A 30 -1.93 -18.43 -5.17
C SER A 30 -3.18 -18.16 -4.33
N SER A 31 -4.02 -19.18 -4.15
CA SER A 31 -5.25 -19.13 -3.35
C SER A 31 -5.01 -18.59 -1.94
N LYS A 32 -3.90 -18.99 -1.31
CA LYS A 32 -3.48 -18.52 0.02
C LYS A 32 -3.25 -17.01 0.03
N VAL A 33 -2.43 -16.50 -0.89
CA VAL A 33 -2.12 -15.07 -0.99
C VAL A 33 -3.37 -14.25 -1.25
N ARG A 34 -4.27 -14.73 -2.12
CA ARG A 34 -5.54 -14.05 -2.42
C ARG A 34 -6.44 -13.95 -1.18
N SER A 35 -6.54 -15.02 -0.40
CA SER A 35 -7.31 -15.05 0.85
C SER A 35 -6.70 -14.14 1.91
N ASP A 36 -5.37 -14.16 2.07
CA ASP A 36 -4.66 -13.31 3.02
C ASP A 36 -4.83 -11.82 2.69
N LEU A 37 -4.75 -11.44 1.41
CA LEU A 37 -5.04 -10.08 0.95
C LEU A 37 -6.48 -9.64 1.27
N GLY A 38 -7.46 -10.53 1.02
CA GLY A 38 -8.86 -10.28 1.35
C GLY A 38 -9.07 -10.06 2.85
N ARG A 39 -8.43 -10.88 3.69
CA ARG A 39 -8.50 -10.77 5.15
C ARG A 39 -7.88 -9.46 5.67
N GLU A 40 -6.72 -9.08 5.15
CA GLU A 40 -6.08 -7.81 5.52
C GLU A 40 -6.93 -6.60 5.10
N GLY A 41 -7.51 -6.64 3.90
CA GLY A 41 -8.47 -5.63 3.44
C GLY A 41 -9.70 -5.53 4.34
N ALA A 42 -10.29 -6.66 4.73
CA ALA A 42 -11.43 -6.70 5.65
C ALA A 42 -11.08 -6.14 7.04
N LYS A 43 -9.89 -6.45 7.57
CA LYS A 43 -9.42 -5.88 8.85
C LYS A 43 -9.26 -4.36 8.78
N ALA A 44 -8.76 -3.82 7.66
CA ALA A 44 -8.63 -2.38 7.46
C ALA A 44 -10.01 -1.70 7.31
N ALA A 45 -10.92 -2.32 6.57
CA ALA A 45 -12.30 -1.85 6.41
C ALA A 45 -13.05 -1.82 7.76
N ARG A 46 -12.90 -2.87 8.58
CA ARG A 46 -13.49 -2.94 9.94
C ARG A 46 -13.03 -1.80 10.84
N ARG A 47 -11.79 -1.32 10.65
CA ARG A 47 -11.23 -0.18 11.39
C ARG A 47 -11.64 1.18 10.84
N GLY A 48 -12.42 1.23 9.75
CA GLY A 48 -12.82 2.49 9.11
C GLY A 48 -11.62 3.28 8.56
N GLY A 49 -10.56 2.60 8.13
CA GLY A 49 -9.33 3.25 7.66
C GLY A 49 -8.43 3.80 8.76
N ARG A 50 -8.72 3.52 10.04
CA ARG A 50 -7.81 3.83 11.16
C ARG A 50 -6.65 2.84 11.21
N ALA A 51 -5.46 3.36 11.48
CA ALA A 51 -4.28 2.54 11.72
C ALA A 51 -4.50 1.61 12.93
N GLY A 52 -3.94 0.40 12.84
CA GLY A 52 -3.97 -0.57 13.93
C GLY A 52 -3.22 -0.06 15.16
N HIS A 53 -3.59 -0.56 16.34
CA HIS A 53 -2.98 -0.12 17.59
C HIS A 53 -1.49 -0.51 17.60
N SER A 54 -1.21 -1.78 17.31
CA SER A 54 0.13 -2.32 17.13
C SER A 54 0.64 -2.12 15.69
N TYR A 55 1.96 -2.19 15.49
CA TYR A 55 2.55 -2.11 14.16
C TYR A 55 2.23 -3.34 13.29
N GLU A 56 2.01 -4.51 13.91
CA GLU A 56 1.64 -5.76 13.24
C GLU A 56 0.27 -5.68 12.56
N GLU A 57 -0.67 -4.99 13.19
CA GLU A 57 -2.02 -4.78 12.67
C GLU A 57 -2.07 -3.71 11.57
N ARG A 58 -1.01 -2.92 11.43
CA ARG A 58 -0.94 -1.88 10.41
C ARG A 58 -0.67 -2.45 9.04
N THR A 59 -1.23 -1.80 8.02
CA THR A 59 -0.88 -2.11 6.64
C THR A 59 0.54 -1.64 6.33
N ARG A 60 1.19 -2.23 5.33
CA ARG A 60 2.52 -1.77 4.89
C ARG A 60 2.51 -0.28 4.55
N THR A 61 1.43 0.22 3.97
CA THR A 61 1.26 1.64 3.61
C THR A 61 1.23 2.54 4.86
N GLU A 62 0.49 2.14 5.90
CA GLU A 62 0.45 2.87 7.18
C GLU A 62 1.83 2.92 7.85
N LEU A 63 2.54 1.80 7.84
CA LEU A 63 3.91 1.71 8.37
C LEU A 63 4.90 2.55 7.54
N TYR A 64 4.74 2.57 6.22
CA TYR A 64 5.55 3.39 5.33
C TYR A 64 5.37 4.89 5.61
N GLU A 65 4.12 5.35 5.79
CA GLU A 65 3.85 6.75 6.13
C GLU A 65 4.39 7.10 7.52
N GLN A 66 4.28 6.19 8.48
CA GLN A 66 4.89 6.39 9.81
C GLN A 66 6.42 6.48 9.72
N ALA A 67 7.06 5.60 8.96
CA ALA A 67 8.50 5.60 8.73
C ALA A 67 8.97 6.86 7.99
N LYS A 68 8.14 7.39 7.08
CA LYS A 68 8.38 8.67 6.42
C LYS A 68 8.34 9.84 7.40
N LYS A 69 7.35 9.87 8.32
CA LYS A 69 7.26 10.89 9.37
C LYS A 69 8.44 10.81 10.34
N ALA A 70 8.91 9.61 10.66
CA ALA A 70 10.08 9.36 11.50
C ALA A 70 11.43 9.58 10.78
N GLY A 71 11.43 9.95 9.49
CA GLY A 71 12.67 10.23 8.76
C GLY A 71 13.52 8.98 8.42
N ILE A 72 12.95 7.78 8.48
CA ILE A 72 13.69 6.53 8.24
C ILE A 72 14.15 6.46 6.78
N ALA A 73 15.47 6.40 6.57
CA ALA A 73 16.08 6.24 5.26
C ALA A 73 15.86 4.82 4.72
N GLY A 74 15.79 4.67 3.40
CA GLY A 74 15.59 3.34 2.77
C GLY A 74 14.19 2.74 2.91
N ARG A 75 13.26 3.38 3.64
CA ARG A 75 11.86 2.95 3.86
C ARG A 75 11.09 2.50 2.62
N SER A 76 11.39 3.05 1.43
CA SER A 76 10.73 2.68 0.17
C SER A 76 11.11 1.29 -0.33
N LYS A 77 12.29 0.80 0.06
CA LYS A 77 12.79 -0.54 -0.26
C LYS A 77 12.38 -1.59 0.77
N MET A 78 11.91 -1.16 1.94
CA MET A 78 11.56 -2.03 3.06
C MET A 78 10.23 -2.77 2.86
N GLY A 79 10.21 -4.03 3.29
CA GLY A 79 9.00 -4.84 3.45
C GLY A 79 8.20 -4.43 4.69
N LYS A 80 7.03 -5.07 4.91
CA LYS A 80 6.21 -4.81 6.09
C LYS A 80 7.00 -5.09 7.38
N SER A 81 7.65 -6.24 7.46
CA SER A 81 8.49 -6.65 8.60
C SER A 81 9.59 -5.63 8.90
N ASP A 82 10.30 -5.20 7.86
CA ASP A 82 11.47 -4.34 8.02
C ASP A 82 11.05 -2.94 8.47
N LEU A 83 9.91 -2.44 7.96
CA LEU A 83 9.32 -1.18 8.43
C LEU A 83 8.93 -1.26 9.91
N ILE A 84 8.36 -2.38 10.37
CA ILE A 84 8.04 -2.58 11.79
C ILE A 84 9.32 -2.55 12.64
N GLN A 85 10.35 -3.28 12.20
CA GLN A 85 11.63 -3.34 12.92
C GLN A 85 12.31 -1.97 12.97
N ALA A 86 12.34 -1.24 11.85
CA ALA A 86 12.93 0.08 11.79
C ALA A 86 12.20 1.08 12.70
N LEU A 87 10.85 1.04 12.73
CA LEU A 87 10.03 1.89 13.61
C LEU A 87 10.16 1.56 15.10
N ARG A 88 10.59 0.34 15.45
CA ARG A 88 10.85 -0.05 16.84
C ARG A 88 12.22 0.39 17.34
N ARG A 89 13.16 0.63 16.42
CA ARG A 89 14.54 1.02 16.71
C ARG A 89 14.79 2.53 16.54
N SER A 90 13.87 3.24 15.88
CA SER A 90 13.91 4.69 15.65
C SER A 90 13.56 5.50 16.89
#